data_AF-A0A7J2U6X6-F1
#
_entry.id   AF-A0A7J2U6X6-F1
#
_cell.length_a   1.000
_cell.length_b   1.000
_cell.length_c   1.000
_cell.angle_alpha   90.00
_cell.angle_beta   90.00
_cell.angle_gamma   90.00
#
_symmetry.space_group_name_H-M   'P 1'
#
loop_
_entity.id
_entity.type
_entity.pdbx_description
1 polymer ?
#
loop_
_entity_poly.entity_id
_entity_poly.type
_entity_poly.pdbx_seq_one_letter_code
_entity_poly.pdbx_strand_id
1 'polypeptide(L)' 'MKIELAVVAVILIFVFLAFYLSLLSLQTVDDIARKNLLISATGSFVIALILFIFLIFYVGVRRAFSEER' A
#
# COMPACT_ATOMS: atom_id res chain seq x y z
N MET A 1 -20.19 7.04 -3.26
CA MET A 1 -20.36 5.97 -2.26
C MET A 1 -20.14 4.54 -2.77
N LYS A 2 -21.00 3.91 -3.59
CA LYS A 2 -20.81 2.47 -3.98
C LYS A 2 -19.53 2.18 -4.79
N ILE A 3 -19.19 3.04 -5.74
CA ILE A 3 -18.03 2.85 -6.63
C ILE A 3 -16.72 3.09 -5.86
N GLU A 4 -16.67 4.12 -5.01
CA GLU A 4 -15.51 4.38 -4.15
C GLU A 4 -15.23 3.20 -3.20
N LEU A 5 -16.28 2.62 -2.61
CA LEU A 5 -16.15 1.44 -1.75
C LEU A 5 -15.61 0.23 -2.52
N ALA A 6 -16.08 0.01 -3.76
CA ALA A 6 -15.59 -1.06 -4.63
C ALA A 6 -14.13 -0.86 -5.03
N VAL A 7 -13.73 0.37 -5.34
CA VAL A 7 -12.33 0.72 -5.65
C VAL A 7 -11.44 0.46 -4.43
N VAL A 8 -11.86 0.86 -3.23
CA VAL A 8 -11.12 0.61 -1.99
C VAL A 8 -11.00 -0.89 -1.72
N ALA A 9 -12.07 -1.66 -1.91
CA ALA A 9 -12.05 -3.11 -1.73
C ALA A 9 -11.09 -3.80 -2.72
N VAL A 10 -11.08 -3.38 -3.99
CA VAL A 10 -10.16 -3.90 -5.00
C VAL A 10 -8.71 -3.58 -4.63
N ILE A 11 -8.42 -2.35 -4.20
CA ILE A 11 -7.07 -1.96 -3.75
C ILE A 11 -6.65 -2.82 -2.55
N LEU A 12 -7.53 -3.05 -1.58
CA LEU A 12 -7.27 -3.90 -0.42
C LEU A 12 -6.91 -5.33 -0.83
N ILE A 13 -7.64 -5.92 -1.77
CA ILE A 13 -7.36 -7.26 -2.31
C ILE A 13 -5.98 -7.30 -2.96
N PHE A 14 -5.63 -6.31 -3.78
CA PHE A 14 -4.32 -6.24 -4.42
C PHE A 14 -3.18 -6.08 -3.41
N VAL A 15 -3.36 -5.25 -2.38
CA VAL A 15 -2.39 -5.10 -1.29
C VAL A 15 -2.21 -6.43 -0.55
N PHE A 16 -3.31 -7.12 -0.23
CA PHE A 16 -3.27 -8.42 0.45
C PHE A 16 -2.56 -9.49 -0.39
N LEU A 17 -2.84 -9.52 -1.69
CA LEU A 17 -2.24 -10.46 -2.63
C LEU A 17 -0.74 -10.20 -2.81
N ALA A 18 -0.34 -8.93 -2.92
CA ALA A 18 1.07 -8.54 -2.98
C ALA A 18 1.81 -8.92 -1.69
N PHE A 19 1.18 -8.72 -0.54
CA PHE A 19 1.74 -9.11 0.75
C PHE A 19 1.91 -10.63 0.86
N TYR A 20 0.89 -11.40 0.47
CA TYR A 20 0.95 -12.86 0.46
C TYR A 20 2.05 -13.40 -0.47
N LEU A 21 2.16 -12.88 -1.69
CA LEU A 21 3.22 -13.26 -2.63
C LEU A 21 4.61 -12.88 -2.12
N SER A 22 4.74 -11.75 -1.43
CA SER A 22 6.00 -11.34 -0.79
C SER A 22 6.41 -12.32 0.33
N LEU A 23 5.45 -12.75 1.18
CA LEU A 23 5.71 -13.78 2.20
C LEU A 23 6.06 -15.13 1.59
N LEU A 24 5.36 -15.54 0.53
CA LEU A 24 5.65 -16.78 -0.19
C LEU A 24 7.05 -16.75 -0.82
N SER A 25 7.42 -15.63 -1.43
CA SER A 25 8.77 -15.41 -1.97
C SER A 25 9.85 -15.46 -0.87
N LEU A 26 9.53 -15.08 0.36
CA LEU A 26 10.46 -15.15 1.50
C LEU A 26 10.64 -16.58 2.03
N GLN A 27 9.72 -17.50 1.74
CA GLN A 27 9.86 -18.92 2.11
C GLN A 27 10.72 -19.72 1.11
N THR A 28 10.81 -19.26 -0.13
CA THR A 28 11.54 -19.96 -1.21
C THR A 28 12.99 -19.47 -1.41
N VAL A 29 13.45 -18.48 -0.62
CA VAL A 29 14.75 -17.82 -0.81
C VAL A 29 15.68 -18.09 0.37
N ASP A 30 16.94 -18.40 0.06
CA ASP A 30 18.05 -18.64 1.00
C ASP A 30 18.18 -17.53 2.06
N ASP A 31 18.56 -17.86 3.31
CA ASP A 31 18.42 -16.97 4.49
C ASP A 31 19.14 -15.61 4.35
N ILE A 32 20.22 -15.57 3.55
CA ILE A 32 20.98 -14.34 3.25
C ILE A 32 20.20 -13.44 2.28
N ALA A 33 19.66 -14.01 1.22
CA ALA A 33 18.85 -13.28 0.24
C ALA A 33 17.48 -12.89 0.81
N ARG A 34 16.94 -13.70 1.73
CA ARG A 34 15.72 -13.40 2.50
C ARG A 34 15.87 -12.12 3.32
N LYS A 35 16.98 -11.94 4.05
CA LYS A 35 17.24 -10.72 4.83
C LYS A 35 17.31 -9.47 3.95
N ASN A 36 18.01 -9.53 2.82
CA ASN A 36 18.12 -8.39 1.91
C ASN A 36 16.78 -8.04 1.26
N LEU A 37 15.99 -9.04 0.84
CA LEU A 37 14.65 -8.82 0.32
C LEU A 37 13.71 -8.24 1.38
N LEU A 38 13.79 -8.71 2.62
CA LEU A 38 12.92 -8.25 3.70
C LEU A 38 13.25 -6.80 4.09
N ILE A 39 14.53 -6.42 4.13
CA ILE A 39 14.96 -5.03 4.35
C ILE A 39 14.48 -4.13 3.20
N SER A 40 14.68 -4.55 1.95
CA SER A 40 14.26 -3.79 0.77
C SER A 40 12.74 -3.63 0.70
N ALA A 41 11.99 -4.71 0.88
CA ALA A 41 10.53 -4.71 0.86
C ALA A 41 9.96 -3.86 2.01
N THR A 42 10.53 -3.94 3.20
CA THR A 42 10.12 -3.10 4.34
C THR A 42 10.36 -1.63 4.05
N GLY A 43 11.52 -1.27 3.51
CA GLY A 43 11.83 0.11 3.13
C GLY A 43 10.86 0.64 2.07
N SER A 44 10.60 -0.13 1.02
CA SER A 44 9.65 0.24 -0.03
C SER A 44 8.21 0.36 0.49
N PHE A 45 7.81 -0.51 1.41
CA PHE A 45 6.49 -0.46 2.04
C PHE A 45 6.29 0.79 2.89
N VAL A 46 7.30 1.18 3.68
CA VAL A 46 7.25 2.41 4.49
C VAL A 46 7.11 3.64 3.60
N ILE A 47 7.87 3.72 2.51
CA ILE A 47 7.77 4.83 1.54
C ILE A 47 6.38 4.86 0.90
N ALA A 48 5.85 3.71 0.48
CA ALA A 48 4.51 3.62 -0.08
C ALA A 48 3.43 4.06 0.92
N LEU A 49 3.57 3.69 2.20
CA LEU A 49 2.66 4.10 3.27
C LEU A 49 2.67 5.62 3.47
N ILE A 50 3.85 6.24 3.49
CA ILE A 50 4.00 7.69 3.61
C ILE A 50 3.32 8.39 2.42
N LEU A 51 3.61 7.97 1.19
CA LEU A 51 2.97 8.53 -0.01
C LEU A 51 1.45 8.37 0.01
N PHE A 52 0.95 7.23 0.49
CA PHE A 52 -0.47 6.98 0.61
C PHE A 52 -1.15 7.91 1.63
N ILE A 53 -0.51 8.14 2.78
CA ILE A 53 -0.99 9.10 3.78
C ILE A 53 -1.04 10.51 3.19
N PHE A 54 0.02 10.93 2.47
CA PHE A 54 0.03 12.23 1.79
C PHE A 54 -1.07 12.34 0.74
N LEU A 55 -1.33 11.27 -0.02
CA LEU A 55 -2.40 11.24 -0.99
C LEU A 55 -3.78 11.38 -0.33
N ILE A 56 -4.03 10.64 0.76
CA ILE A 56 -5.28 10.74 1.51
C ILE A 56 -5.45 12.15 2.08
N PHE A 57 -4.39 12.72 2.66
CA PHE A 57 -4.45 14.08 3.19
C PHE A 57 -4.70 15.10 2.07
N TYR A 58 -4.02 14.99 0.94
CA TYR A 58 -4.23 15.86 -0.22
C TYR A 58 -5.66 15.76 -0.76
N VAL A 59 -6.19 14.54 -0.90
CA VAL A 59 -7.57 14.31 -1.36
C VAL A 59 -8.57 14.83 -0.33
N GLY A 60 -8.33 14.62 0.96
CA GLY A 60 -9.16 15.10 2.07
C GLY A 60 -9.21 16.63 2.12
N VAL A 61 -8.05 17.28 2.02
CA VAL A 61 -7.93 18.74 1.94
C VAL A 61 -8.63 19.28 0.69
N ARG A 62 -8.40 18.67 -0.49
CA ARG A 62 -9.13 19.07 -1.71
C ARG A 62 -10.63 18.96 -1.57
N ARG A 63 -11.13 17.89 -0.93
CA ARG A 63 -12.56 17.69 -0.69
C ARG A 63 -13.12 18.77 0.22
N ALA A 64 -12.43 19.06 1.34
CA ALA A 64 -12.84 20.10 2.28
C ALA A 64 -12.93 21.48 1.63
N PHE A 65 -11.98 21.83 0.76
CA PHE A 65 -12.00 23.10 0.02
C PHE A 65 -12.90 23.11 -1.23
N SER A 66 -13.41 21.96 -1.66
CA SER A 66 -14.32 21.85 -2.82
C SER A 66 -15.80 21.94 -2.43
N GLU A 67 -16.16 21.66 -1.18
CA GLU A 67 -17.52 21.81 -0.65
C GLU A 67 -17.86 23.26 -0.23
N GLU A 68 -16.88 24.17 -0.25
CA GLU A 68 -17.04 25.60 0.06
C GLU A 68 -17.26 26.51 -1.19
N ARG A 69 -17.44 25.94 -2.38
CA ARG A 69 -17.78 26.67 -3.62
C ARG A 69 -19.04 26.12 -4.29
#